data_AF-A0A849N8H0-F1
#
_entry.id   AF-A0A849N8H0-F1
#
_cell.length_a   1.000
_cell.length_b   1.000
_cell.length_c   1.000
_cell.angle_alpha   90.00
_cell.angle_beta   90.00
_cell.angle_gamma   90.00
#
_symmetry.space_group_name_H-M   'P 1'
#
loop_
_entity.id
_entity.type
_entity.pdbx_description
1 polymer ?
#
loop_
_entity_poly.entity_id
_entity_poly.type
_entity_poly.pdbx_seq_one_letter_code
_entity_poly.pdbx_strand_id
1 'polypeptide(L)' 'MARSLWSLGALLVLLGIAAHVFGWDRLMEIPEAIIAAIRSAPATYGLVALGVLLMLVARLIGRRRG' A
#
# COMPACT_ATOMS: atom_id res chain seq x y z
N MET A 1 -17.23 -15.53 1.25
CA MET A 1 -16.07 -16.00 2.05
C MET A 1 -14.84 -16.37 1.23
N ALA A 2 -14.93 -17.27 0.23
CA ALA A 2 -13.75 -17.84 -0.45
C ALA A 2 -12.76 -16.82 -1.06
N ARG A 3 -13.26 -15.71 -1.64
CA ARG A 3 -12.42 -14.68 -2.26
C ARG A 3 -11.56 -13.89 -1.25
N SER A 4 -12.02 -13.75 -0.01
CA SER A 4 -11.25 -13.09 1.06
C SER A 4 -10.08 -13.96 1.51
N LEU A 5 -10.34 -15.26 1.73
CA LEU A 5 -9.30 -16.23 2.09
C LEU A 5 -8.23 -16.36 1.00
N TRP A 6 -8.64 -16.37 -0.27
CA TRP A 6 -7.71 -16.39 -1.39
C TRP A 6 -6.86 -15.11 -1.45
N SER A 7 -7.48 -13.94 -1.25
CA SER A 7 -6.75 -12.67 -1.19
C SER A 7 -5.75 -12.65 -0.04
N LEU A 8 -6.13 -13.13 1.15
CA LEU A 8 -5.25 -13.22 2.31
C LEU A 8 -4.08 -14.17 2.05
N GLY A 9 -4.33 -15.33 1.45
CA GLY A 9 -3.29 -16.27 1.04
C GLY A 9 -2.31 -15.65 0.03
N ALA A 10 -2.82 -14.98 -1.01
CA ALA A 10 -1.98 -14.29 -1.98
C ALA A 10 -1.14 -13.16 -1.33
N LEU A 11 -1.72 -12.43 -0.38
CA LEU A 11 -1.04 -11.39 0.38
C LEU A 11 0.09 -11.97 1.24
N LEU A 12 -0.16 -13.10 1.92
CA LEU A 12 0.85 -13.80 2.70
C LEU A 12 1.99 -14.32 1.82
N VAL A 13 1.68 -14.87 0.64
CA VAL A 13 2.69 -15.34 -0.31
C VAL A 13 3.55 -14.18 -0.81
N LEU A 14 2.93 -13.07 -1.21
CA LEU A 14 3.65 -11.86 -1.63
C LEU A 14 4.51 -11.31 -0.49
N LEU A 15 3.99 -11.29 0.74
CA LEU A 15 4.74 -10.84 1.91
C LEU A 15 5.93 -11.76 2.18
N GLY A 16 5.76 -13.08 2.07
CA GLY A 16 6.85 -14.04 2.22
C GLY A 16 7.93 -13.91 1.14
N ILE A 17 7.54 -13.69 -0.12
CA ILE A 17 8.48 -13.42 -1.22
C ILE A 17 9.24 -12.12 -0.95
N ALA A 18 8.53 -11.06 -0.55
CA ALA A 18 9.16 -9.79 -0.24
C ALA A 18 10.13 -9.92 0.95
N ALA A 19 9.75 -10.62 2.02
CA ALA A 19 10.62 -10.91 3.15
C ALA A 19 11.85 -11.74 2.76
N HIS A 20 11.69 -12.69 1.84
CA HIS A 20 12.81 -13.50 1.34
C HIS A 20 13.79 -12.71 0.48
N VAL A 21 13.28 -11.83 -0.39
CA VAL A 21 14.11 -11.03 -1.32
C VAL A 21 14.78 -9.85 -0.63
N PHE A 22 14.07 -9.15 0.25
CA PHE A 22 14.55 -7.92 0.88
C PHE A 22 15.11 -8.14 2.29
N GLY A 23 14.79 -9.28 2.93
CA GLY A 23 15.09 -9.51 4.34
C GLY A 23 14.06 -8.84 5.26
N TRP A 24 13.79 -9.47 6.41
CA TRP A 24 12.84 -8.93 7.39
C TRP A 24 13.26 -7.56 7.92
N ASP A 25 14.56 -7.31 8.05
CA ASP A 25 15.11 -6.04 8.52
C ASP A 25 14.69 -4.88 7.60
N ARG A 26 14.91 -5.00 6.29
CA ARG A 26 14.47 -4.00 5.29
C ARG A 26 12.97 -3.85 5.23
N LEU A 27 12.22 -4.95 5.40
CA LEU A 27 10.76 -4.90 5.36
C LEU A 27 10.18 -4.10 6.52
N MET A 28 10.80 -4.20 7.69
CA MET A 28 10.42 -3.45 8.89
C MET A 28 10.88 -1.98 8.86
N GLU A 29 11.85 -1.63 8.02
CA GLU A 29 12.25 -0.24 7.75
C GLU A 29 11.28 0.47 6.79
N ILE A 30 10.47 -0.25 5.98
CA ILE A 30 9.52 0.36 5.03
C ILE A 30 8.54 1.32 5.74
N PRO A 31 7.87 0.95 6.83
CA PRO A 31 7.00 1.86 7.57
C PRO A 31 7.73 3.11 8.07
N GLU A 32 8.95 2.96 8.60
CA GLU A 32 9.75 4.08 9.09
C GLU A 32 10.20 5.01 7.96
N ALA A 33 10.63 4.46 6.82
CA ALA A 33 11.00 5.23 5.64
C ALA A 33 9.80 5.99 5.06
N ILE A 34 8.60 5.38 5.07
CA ILE A 34 7.36 6.06 4.69
C ILE A 34 7.07 7.20 5.68
N ILE A 35 7.10 6.95 6.99
CA ILE A 35 6.86 7.98 8.01
C ILE A 35 7.89 9.10 7.93
N ALA A 36 9.16 8.78 7.67
CA ALA A 36 10.24 9.73 7.50
C ALA A 36 10.04 10.59 6.25
N ALA A 37 9.65 9.99 5.12
CA ALA A 37 9.33 10.70 3.88
C ALA A 37 8.12 11.63 4.06
N ILE A 38 7.12 11.20 4.84
CA ILE A 38 5.97 12.04 5.22
C ILE A 38 6.43 13.24 6.04
N ARG A 39 7.28 13.01 7.04
CA ARG A 39 7.79 14.07 7.93
C ARG A 39 8.74 15.03 7.23
N SER A 40 9.53 14.58 6.25
CA SER A 40 10.52 15.42 5.56
C SER A 40 9.89 16.39 4.54
N ALA A 41 8.75 16.03 3.96
CA ALA A 41 8.09 16.84 2.93
C ALA A 41 6.56 16.82 3.11
N PRO A 42 6.03 17.40 4.21
CA PRO A 42 4.62 17.28 4.57
C PRO A 42 3.67 17.90 3.53
N ALA A 43 4.08 18.99 2.87
CA ALA A 43 3.28 19.64 1.83
C ALA A 43 3.18 18.78 0.55
N THR A 44 4.30 18.19 0.11
CA THR A 44 4.37 17.37 -1.10
C THR A 44 3.69 16.02 -0.89
N TYR A 45 3.91 15.38 0.27
CA TYR A 45 3.26 14.12 0.60
C TYR A 45 1.75 14.30 0.77
N GLY A 46 1.30 15.40 1.37
CA GLY A 46 -0.12 15.73 1.48
C GLY A 46 -0.82 15.75 0.11
N LEU A 47 -0.20 16.41 -0.89
CA LEU A 47 -0.72 16.43 -2.25
C LEU A 47 -0.71 15.04 -2.91
N VAL A 48 0.38 14.29 -2.79
CA VAL A 48 0.48 12.95 -3.40
C VAL A 48 -0.52 11.98 -2.77
N ALA A 49 -0.62 11.96 -1.44
CA ALA A 49 -1.58 11.13 -0.72
C ALA A 49 -3.03 11.51 -1.06
N LEU A 50 -3.33 12.81 -1.14
CA LEU A 50 -4.65 13.30 -1.55
C LEU A 50 -4.96 12.91 -3.00
N GLY A 51 -3.99 13.04 -3.92
CA GLY A 51 -4.14 12.63 -5.31
C GLY A 51 -4.42 11.13 -5.46
N VAL A 52 -3.67 10.30 -4.75
CA VAL A 52 -3.89 8.84 -4.72
C VAL A 52 -5.25 8.50 -4.12
N LEU A 53 -5.65 9.15 -3.03
CA LEU A 53 -6.95 8.96 -2.39
C LEU A 53 -8.10 9.29 -3.36
N LEU A 54 -8.02 10.44 -4.04
CA LEU A 54 -9.00 10.85 -5.05
C LEU A 54 -9.04 9.86 -6.23
N MET A 55 -7.89 9.36 -6.68
CA MET A 55 -7.81 8.37 -7.75
C MET A 55 -8.47 7.04 -7.34
N LEU A 56 -8.26 6.60 -6.10
CA LEU A 56 -8.92 5.41 -5.55
C LEU A 56 -10.43 5.60 -5.42
N VAL A 57 -10.89 6.75 -4.92
CA VAL A 57 -12.32 7.09 -4.81
C VAL A 57 -12.96 7.11 -6.20
N ALA A 58 -12.33 7.77 -7.17
CA ALA A 58 -12.80 7.81 -8.56
C ALA A 58 -12.88 6.39 -9.16
N ARG A 59 -11.86 5.55 -8.93
CA ARG A 59 -11.83 4.17 -9.41
C ARG A 59 -12.90 3.29 -8.75
N LEU A 60 -13.22 3.54 -7.48
CA LEU A 60 -14.25 2.81 -6.75
C LEU A 60 -15.66 3.20 -7.24
N ILE A 61 -15.88 4.48 -7.53
CA ILE A 61 -17.13 5.00 -8.08
C ILE A 61 -17.32 4.53 -9.53
N GLY A 62 -16.27 4.62 -10.35
CA GLY A 62 -16.29 4.14 -11.74
C GLY A 62 -16.58 2.64 -11.85
N ARG A 63 -16.07 1.84 -10.90
CA ARG A 63 -16.36 0.40 -10.81
C ARG A 63 -17.82 0.04 -10.50
N ARG A 64 -18.64 0.97 -10.00
CA ARG A 64 -20.07 0.73 -9.75
C ARG A 64 -20.97 1.16 -10.92
N ARG A 65 -20.40 1.84 -11.92
CA ARG A 65 -21.16 2.43 -13.04
C ARG A 65 -20.99 1.69 -14.37
N GLY A 66 -20.15 0.65 -14.41
CA GLY A 66 -20.08 -0.35 -15.48
C GLY A 66 -20.47 -1.71 -14.95
#